data_AF-M6W1X0-F1
#
_entry.id   AF-M6W1X0-F1
#
_cell.length_a   1.000
_cell.length_b   1.000
_cell.length_c   1.000
_cell.angle_alpha   90.00
_cell.angle_beta   90.00
_cell.angle_gamma   90.00
#
_symmetry.space_group_name_H-M   'P 1'
#
loop_
_entity.id
_entity.type
_entity.pdbx_description
1 polymer ?
#
loop_
_entity_poly.entity_id
_entity_poly.type
_entity_poly.pdbx_seq_one_letter_code
_entity_poly.pdbx_strand_id
1 'polypeptide(L)'
;MAVFNSAKDKGAGIQVGIVNRSVGDSKGLQAGIVNLGDQRSGFDFTVGAGNFYTKGLMIGAINFQSEGVNVGVMNEGGSGFNLGGLNIQGKGINVGILNGGSGVHIGLINAAGEEDSEEPTLEFGLLNFCGKGTFPVMIGFNYCK
;
A
#
# COMPACT_ATOMS: atom_id res chain seq x y z
N MET A 1 -6.25 -24.02 14.27
CA MET A 1 -5.54 -23.46 13.10
C MET A 1 -6.22 -23.99 11.86
N ALA A 2 -6.90 -23.14 11.09
CA ALA A 2 -7.52 -23.55 9.84
C ALA A 2 -6.53 -23.36 8.69
N VAL A 3 -6.44 -24.33 7.79
CA VAL A 3 -5.61 -24.19 6.57
C VAL A 3 -6.20 -23.12 5.65
N PHE A 4 -7.53 -23.07 5.58
CA PHE A 4 -8.27 -22.09 4.79
C PHE A 4 -9.44 -21.55 5.62
N ASN A 5 -9.56 -20.23 5.74
CA ASN A 5 -10.68 -19.57 6.38
C ASN A 5 -11.32 -18.62 5.37
N SER A 6 -12.63 -18.75 5.15
CA SER A 6 -13.39 -17.89 4.25
C SER A 6 -14.51 -17.19 5.01
N ALA A 7 -14.62 -15.90 4.76
CA ALA A 7 -15.58 -14.98 5.34
C ALA A 7 -16.33 -14.24 4.24
N LYS A 8 -17.64 -14.10 4.40
CA LYS A 8 -18.45 -13.25 3.54
C LYS A 8 -19.33 -12.37 4.42
N ASP A 9 -19.34 -11.06 4.15
CA ASP A 9 -20.17 -10.05 4.83
C ASP A 9 -20.09 -10.13 6.36
N LYS A 10 -18.85 -10.19 6.88
CA LYS A 10 -18.60 -10.23 8.33
C LYS A 10 -18.66 -8.81 8.88
N GLY A 11 -19.86 -8.36 9.27
CA GLY A 11 -20.05 -7.06 9.93
C GLY A 11 -19.00 -6.77 11.01
N ALA A 12 -18.67 -7.75 11.88
CA ALA A 12 -17.41 -7.75 12.62
C ALA A 12 -16.87 -9.18 12.88
N GLY A 13 -15.55 -9.39 12.87
CA GLY A 13 -14.99 -10.73 13.16
C GLY A 13 -13.47 -10.87 13.27
N ILE A 14 -13.01 -12.03 13.76
CA ILE A 14 -11.59 -12.40 13.84
C ILE A 14 -11.37 -13.62 12.94
N GLN A 15 -10.31 -13.60 12.11
CA GLN A 15 -9.91 -14.71 11.25
C GLN A 15 -8.44 -15.06 11.49
N VAL A 16 -8.18 -16.33 11.76
CA VAL A 16 -6.83 -16.86 11.94
C VAL A 16 -6.69 -18.13 11.11
N GLY A 17 -5.69 -18.16 10.23
CA GLY A 17 -5.49 -19.28 9.31
C GLY A 17 -4.24 -19.13 8.44
N ILE A 18 -3.88 -20.15 7.68
CA ILE A 18 -2.77 -20.02 6.71
C ILE A 18 -3.20 -19.10 5.57
N VAL A 19 -4.37 -19.37 4.99
CA VAL A 19 -5.00 -18.52 3.98
C VAL A 19 -6.33 -18.01 4.51
N ASN A 20 -6.49 -16.68 4.57
CA ASN A 20 -7.75 -16.04 4.92
C ASN A 20 -8.33 -15.34 3.68
N ARG A 21 -9.61 -15.55 3.39
CA ARG A 21 -10.34 -14.85 2.34
C ARG A 21 -11.52 -14.12 2.96
N SER A 22 -11.64 -12.82 2.71
CA SER A 22 -12.79 -12.03 3.18
C SER A 22 -13.39 -11.24 2.02
N VAL A 23 -14.70 -11.43 1.82
CA VAL A 23 -15.50 -10.82 0.74
C VAL A 23 -16.58 -9.92 1.34
N GLY A 24 -16.77 -8.72 0.78
CA GLY A 24 -17.83 -7.78 1.17
C GLY A 24 -17.50 -6.95 2.41
N ASP A 25 -18.53 -6.52 3.16
CA ASP A 25 -18.32 -5.64 4.32
C ASP A 25 -17.61 -6.40 5.45
N SER A 26 -16.41 -5.95 5.82
CA SER A 26 -15.58 -6.59 6.84
C SER A 26 -14.99 -5.55 7.78
N LYS A 27 -15.22 -5.75 9.09
CA LYS A 27 -14.55 -4.98 10.16
C LYS A 27 -13.95 -5.92 11.16
N GLY A 28 -12.64 -6.12 11.12
CA GLY A 28 -12.10 -7.20 11.91
C GLY A 28 -10.59 -7.29 12.01
N LEU A 29 -10.16 -8.40 12.59
CA LEU A 29 -8.77 -8.81 12.71
C LEU A 29 -8.54 -10.01 11.81
N GLN A 30 -7.55 -9.92 10.92
CA GLN A 30 -7.12 -11.03 10.07
C GLN A 30 -5.65 -11.31 10.32
N ALA A 31 -5.33 -12.54 10.71
CA ALA A 31 -3.96 -13.00 10.90
C ALA A 31 -3.75 -14.27 10.09
N GLY A 32 -2.84 -14.23 9.13
CA GLY A 32 -2.51 -15.41 8.33
C GLY A 32 -1.26 -15.26 7.50
N ILE A 33 -0.86 -16.31 6.79
CA ILE A 33 0.29 -16.19 5.88
C ILE A 33 -0.11 -15.40 4.65
N VAL A 34 -1.27 -15.73 4.06
CA VAL A 34 -1.84 -15.04 2.91
C VAL A 34 -3.25 -14.55 3.25
N ASN A 35 -3.50 -13.26 3.06
CA ASN A 35 -4.81 -12.65 3.24
C ASN A 35 -5.32 -12.10 1.90
N LEU A 36 -6.53 -12.50 1.51
CA LEU A 36 -7.18 -12.14 0.26
C LEU A 36 -8.45 -11.35 0.55
N GLY A 37 -8.53 -10.13 0.03
CA GLY A 37 -9.75 -9.35 0.00
C GLY A 37 -10.45 -9.42 -1.36
N ASP A 38 -11.77 -9.28 -1.34
CA ASP A 38 -12.55 -9.15 -2.57
C ASP A 38 -13.74 -8.22 -2.28
N GLN A 39 -13.88 -7.16 -3.07
CA GLN A 39 -14.92 -6.13 -2.91
C GLN A 39 -15.14 -5.67 -1.45
N ARG A 40 -14.04 -5.49 -0.70
CA ARG A 40 -14.16 -5.14 0.71
C ARG A 40 -14.68 -3.71 0.87
N SER A 41 -15.74 -3.56 1.65
CA SER A 41 -16.08 -2.30 2.30
C SER A 41 -15.76 -2.43 3.80
N GLY A 42 -15.32 -1.36 4.45
CA GLY A 42 -14.96 -1.38 5.87
C GLY A 42 -13.47 -1.25 6.17
N PHE A 43 -13.09 -1.62 7.39
CA PHE A 43 -11.75 -1.41 7.94
C PHE A 43 -11.32 -2.68 8.70
N ASP A 44 -10.33 -3.39 8.16
CA ASP A 44 -9.73 -4.55 8.82
C ASP A 44 -8.30 -4.22 9.27
N PHE A 45 -7.89 -4.80 10.41
CA PHE A 45 -6.48 -4.92 10.77
C PHE A 45 -5.98 -6.29 10.30
N THR A 46 -5.10 -6.29 9.31
CA THR A 46 -4.61 -7.48 8.63
C THR A 46 -3.12 -7.65 8.86
N VAL A 47 -2.70 -8.83 9.32
CA VAL A 47 -1.29 -9.21 9.49
C VAL A 47 -1.03 -10.48 8.68
N GLY A 48 0.02 -10.45 7.85
CA GLY A 48 0.46 -11.65 7.15
C GLY A 48 1.71 -11.49 6.31
N ALA A 49 2.18 -12.57 5.69
CA ALA A 49 3.32 -12.47 4.77
C ALA A 49 2.92 -11.76 3.47
N GLY A 50 1.73 -12.06 2.94
CA GLY A 50 1.16 -11.43 1.75
C GLY A 50 -0.29 -11.01 1.95
N ASN A 51 -0.59 -9.74 1.70
CA ASN A 51 -1.92 -9.17 1.76
C ASN A 51 -2.32 -8.66 0.37
N PHE A 52 -3.45 -9.11 -0.16
CA PHE A 52 -3.89 -8.78 -1.52
C PHE A 52 -5.32 -8.25 -1.50
N TYR A 53 -5.56 -7.09 -2.12
CA TYR A 53 -6.90 -6.48 -2.24
C TYR A 53 -7.56 -6.23 -0.87
N THR A 54 -6.77 -6.01 0.17
CA THR A 54 -7.23 -5.79 1.55
C THR A 54 -7.46 -4.30 1.83
N LYS A 55 -8.25 -3.99 2.86
CA LYS A 55 -8.53 -2.61 3.27
C LYS A 55 -8.37 -2.41 4.78
N GLY A 56 -7.92 -1.23 5.19
CA GLY A 56 -7.77 -0.83 6.59
C GLY A 56 -6.31 -0.63 6.98
N LEU A 57 -5.82 -1.36 7.98
CA LEU A 57 -4.42 -1.35 8.40
C LEU A 57 -3.81 -2.71 8.09
N MET A 58 -2.73 -2.73 7.32
CA MET A 58 -2.09 -3.93 6.82
C MET A 58 -0.62 -3.95 7.20
N ILE A 59 -0.19 -5.07 7.76
CA ILE A 59 1.21 -5.34 8.09
C ILE A 59 1.60 -6.63 7.38
N GLY A 60 2.62 -6.57 6.53
CA GLY A 60 3.12 -7.78 5.89
C GLY A 60 4.40 -7.61 5.13
N ALA A 61 4.96 -8.70 4.59
CA ALA A 61 6.13 -8.56 3.73
C ALA A 61 5.74 -7.91 2.39
N ILE A 62 4.59 -8.33 1.84
CA ILE A 62 4.05 -7.86 0.56
C ILE A 62 2.60 -7.40 0.78
N ASN A 63 2.28 -6.17 0.38
CA ASN A 63 0.91 -5.66 0.30
C ASN A 63 0.60 -5.27 -1.16
N PHE A 64 -0.43 -5.85 -1.77
CA PHE A 64 -0.77 -5.64 -3.17
C PHE A 64 -2.20 -5.12 -3.31
N GLN A 65 -2.38 -4.07 -4.12
CA GLN A 65 -3.65 -3.38 -4.37
C GLN A 65 -4.49 -3.16 -3.10
N SER A 66 -3.84 -2.62 -2.07
CA SER A 66 -4.38 -2.58 -0.72
C SER A 66 -4.63 -1.15 -0.24
N GLU A 67 -5.81 -0.86 0.32
CA GLU A 67 -6.25 0.50 0.63
C GLU A 67 -6.22 0.81 2.13
N GLY A 68 -5.64 1.96 2.52
CA GLY A 68 -5.56 2.42 3.90
C GLY A 68 -4.12 2.63 4.35
N VAL A 69 -3.67 1.94 5.39
CA VAL A 69 -2.31 2.00 5.92
C VAL A 69 -1.60 0.69 5.61
N ASN A 70 -0.63 0.70 4.71
CA ASN A 70 0.16 -0.45 4.30
C ASN A 70 1.56 -0.36 4.89
N VAL A 71 1.97 -1.34 5.70
CA VAL A 71 3.32 -1.45 6.24
C VAL A 71 3.93 -2.75 5.73
N GLY A 72 5.04 -2.68 5.02
CA GLY A 72 5.71 -3.87 4.53
C GLY A 72 7.05 -3.68 3.86
N VAL A 73 7.63 -4.76 3.33
CA VAL A 73 8.87 -4.64 2.55
C VAL A 73 8.53 -4.10 1.16
N MET A 74 7.45 -4.60 0.56
CA MET A 74 6.93 -4.19 -0.73
C MET A 74 5.45 -3.84 -0.61
N ASN A 75 5.07 -2.64 -1.07
CA ASN A 75 3.69 -2.21 -1.22
C ASN A 75 3.47 -1.86 -2.70
N GLU A 76 2.52 -2.49 -3.36
CA GLU A 76 2.22 -2.26 -4.77
C GLU A 76 0.75 -1.88 -4.96
N GLY A 77 0.49 -0.80 -5.70
CA GLY A 77 -0.87 -0.30 -5.93
C GLY A 77 -1.61 0.09 -4.65
N GLY A 78 -0.86 0.36 -3.56
CA GLY A 78 -1.43 0.71 -2.27
C GLY A 78 -1.93 2.15 -2.23
N SER A 79 -3.12 2.40 -1.68
CA SER A 79 -3.66 3.76 -1.53
C SER A 79 -3.71 4.18 -0.07
N GLY A 80 -3.48 5.46 0.22
CA GLY A 80 -3.50 6.02 1.58
C GLY A 80 -2.10 6.30 2.10
N PHE A 81 -1.63 5.52 3.08
CA PHE A 81 -0.28 5.63 3.66
C PHE A 81 0.47 4.31 3.46
N ASN A 82 1.58 4.35 2.72
CA ASN A 82 2.41 3.20 2.42
C ASN A 82 3.78 3.39 3.05
N LEU A 83 4.19 2.49 3.93
CA LEU A 83 5.51 2.45 4.54
C LEU A 83 6.21 1.16 4.13
N GLY A 84 7.35 1.26 3.47
CA GLY A 84 8.11 0.07 3.13
C GLY A 84 9.44 0.29 2.44
N GLY A 85 10.13 -0.80 2.11
CA GLY A 85 11.35 -0.69 1.32
C GLY A 85 11.04 -0.21 -0.10
N LEU A 86 10.01 -0.81 -0.70
CA LEU A 86 9.57 -0.56 -2.07
C LEU A 86 8.09 -0.19 -2.06
N ASN A 87 7.75 0.99 -2.54
CA ASN A 87 6.37 1.42 -2.78
C ASN A 87 6.19 1.68 -4.27
N ILE A 88 5.41 0.84 -4.97
CA ILE A 88 5.23 0.87 -6.43
C ILE A 88 3.79 1.26 -6.74
N GLN A 89 3.57 2.24 -7.62
CA GLN A 89 2.23 2.74 -7.95
C GLN A 89 1.39 3.09 -6.71
N GLY A 90 2.06 3.51 -5.63
CA GLY A 90 1.41 3.89 -4.38
C GLY A 90 0.76 5.25 -4.52
N LYS A 91 -0.49 5.39 -4.07
CA LYS A 91 -1.23 6.64 -4.03
C LYS A 91 -1.29 7.17 -2.60
N GLY A 92 -1.17 8.48 -2.44
CA GLY A 92 -1.22 9.13 -1.12
C GLY A 92 0.18 9.39 -0.59
N ILE A 93 0.51 8.93 0.63
CA ILE A 93 1.83 9.13 1.24
C ILE A 93 2.63 7.84 1.14
N ASN A 94 3.77 7.88 0.46
CA ASN A 94 4.69 6.76 0.30
C ASN A 94 6.00 7.07 1.03
N VAL A 95 6.35 6.27 2.04
CA VAL A 95 7.58 6.41 2.80
C VAL A 95 8.42 5.15 2.59
N GLY A 96 9.65 5.31 2.12
CA GLY A 96 10.47 4.14 1.80
C GLY A 96 11.83 4.39 1.20
N ILE A 97 12.50 3.32 0.77
CA ILE A 97 13.77 3.44 0.05
C ILE A 97 13.47 3.87 -1.39
N LEU A 98 12.53 3.18 -2.02
CA LEU A 98 12.06 3.43 -3.38
C LEU A 98 10.56 3.72 -3.32
N ASN A 99 10.16 4.88 -3.83
CA ASN A 99 8.75 5.27 -3.93
C ASN A 99 8.40 5.61 -5.38
N GLY A 100 7.25 5.15 -5.84
CA GLY A 100 6.68 5.58 -7.10
C GLY A 100 5.17 5.51 -7.13
N GLY A 101 4.57 6.25 -8.05
CA GLY A 101 3.13 6.53 -8.11
C GLY A 101 2.83 8.00 -7.87
N SER A 102 1.69 8.32 -7.25
CA SER A 102 1.22 9.69 -7.06
C SER A 102 1.16 10.09 -5.58
N GLY A 103 1.04 11.40 -5.32
CA GLY A 103 0.96 11.98 -3.97
C GLY A 103 2.31 12.40 -3.38
N VAL A 104 2.53 12.14 -2.09
CA VAL A 104 3.74 12.55 -1.35
C VAL A 104 4.69 11.39 -1.21
N HIS A 105 5.92 11.52 -1.69
CA HIS A 105 6.95 10.49 -1.59
C HIS A 105 8.08 10.98 -0.68
N ILE A 106 8.46 10.16 0.30
CA ILE A 106 9.53 10.44 1.24
C ILE A 106 10.48 9.24 1.24
N GLY A 107 11.69 9.42 0.71
CA GLY A 107 12.59 8.28 0.57
C GLY A 107 13.96 8.60 0.02
N LEU A 108 14.76 7.55 -0.20
CA LEU A 108 16.06 7.73 -0.83
C LEU A 108 15.89 8.04 -2.32
N ILE A 109 15.01 7.31 -2.98
CA ILE A 109 14.73 7.43 -4.41
C ILE A 109 13.22 7.53 -4.59
N ASN A 110 12.78 8.61 -5.24
CA ASN A 110 11.38 8.84 -5.57
C ASN A 110 11.22 8.97 -7.10
N ALA A 111 10.15 8.41 -7.65
CA ALA A 111 9.84 8.45 -9.06
C ALA A 111 8.33 8.63 -9.29
N ALA A 112 7.93 9.84 -9.67
CA ALA A 112 6.57 10.12 -10.13
C ALA A 112 6.39 9.72 -11.61
N GLY A 113 5.18 9.30 -11.97
CA GLY A 113 4.83 9.00 -13.36
C GLY A 113 4.79 10.26 -14.22
N GLU A 114 4.92 10.06 -15.54
CA GLU A 114 5.08 11.12 -16.53
C GLU A 114 3.80 11.38 -17.35
N GLU A 115 2.66 10.81 -16.94
CA GLU A 115 1.39 11.00 -17.64
C GLU A 115 0.74 12.34 -17.25
N ASP A 116 0.36 13.16 -18.24
CA ASP A 116 -0.26 14.50 -18.08
C ASP A 116 -1.60 14.49 -17.29
N SER A 117 -2.11 13.31 -16.92
CA SER A 117 -3.32 13.09 -16.12
C SER A 117 -3.03 12.79 -14.64
N GLU A 118 -1.77 12.70 -14.24
CA GLU A 118 -1.39 12.38 -12.87
C GLU A 118 -1.44 13.62 -11.96
N GLU A 119 -1.94 13.41 -10.74
CA GLU A 119 -2.03 14.46 -9.72
C GLU A 119 -0.62 14.92 -9.31
N PRO A 120 -0.43 16.22 -9.02
CA PRO A 120 0.87 16.76 -8.65
C PRO A 120 1.47 16.00 -7.46
N THR A 121 2.74 15.60 -7.59
CA THR A 121 3.47 14.88 -6.54
C THR A 121 4.44 15.79 -5.78
N LEU A 122 4.65 15.48 -4.51
CA LEU A 122 5.64 16.12 -3.65
C LEU A 122 6.69 15.10 -3.28
N GLU A 123 7.93 15.30 -3.70
CA GLU A 123 9.01 14.32 -3.51
C GLU A 123 10.07 14.88 -2.57
N PHE A 124 10.32 14.17 -1.48
CA PHE A 124 11.37 14.45 -0.51
C PHE A 124 12.37 13.30 -0.54
N GLY A 125 13.55 13.54 -1.08
CA GLY A 125 14.54 12.48 -1.18
C GLY A 125 15.93 12.88 -1.60
N LEU A 126 16.81 11.89 -1.64
CA LEU A 126 18.17 12.06 -2.16
C LEU A 126 18.16 12.14 -3.68
N LEU A 127 17.41 11.26 -4.34
CA LEU A 127 17.22 11.23 -5.78
C LEU A 127 15.73 11.31 -6.10
N ASN A 128 15.34 12.34 -6.82
CA ASN A 128 13.95 12.57 -7.23
C ASN A 128 13.88 12.58 -8.77
N PHE A 129 13.05 11.69 -9.33
CA PHE A 129 12.78 11.58 -10.76
C PHE A 129 11.35 12.07 -11.02
N CYS A 130 11.28 13.21 -11.67
CA CYS A 130 10.07 14.02 -11.70
C CYS A 130 9.48 14.08 -13.11
N GLY A 131 8.19 13.73 -13.23
CA GLY A 131 7.35 14.08 -14.38
C GLY A 131 6.86 15.54 -14.31
N LYS A 132 6.01 15.95 -15.26
CA LYS A 132 5.43 17.30 -15.30
C LYS A 132 4.52 17.56 -14.09
N GLY A 133 4.59 18.76 -13.51
CA GLY A 133 3.69 19.18 -12.42
C GLY A 133 4.10 18.71 -11.01
N THR A 134 5.33 18.22 -10.86
CA THR A 134 5.89 17.77 -9.58
C THR A 134 6.65 18.89 -8.86
N PHE A 135 6.56 18.91 -7.54
CA PHE A 135 7.29 19.86 -6.67
C PHE A 135 8.29 19.12 -5.79
N PRO A 136 9.48 18.80 -6.32
CA PRO A 136 10.51 18.10 -5.55
C PRO A 136 11.21 19.05 -4.55
N VAL A 137 11.29 18.65 -3.28
CA VAL A 137 12.10 19.29 -2.25
C VAL A 137 13.28 18.38 -1.94
N MET A 138 14.45 18.74 -2.47
CA MET A 138 15.60 17.85 -2.59
C MET A 138 16.70 18.16 -1.57
N ILE A 139 17.39 17.11 -1.11
CA ILE A 139 18.65 17.21 -0.36
C ILE A 139 19.88 16.86 -1.24
N GLY A 140 19.74 15.99 -2.26
CA GLY A 140 20.84 15.47 -3.10
C GLY A 140 20.84 15.88 -4.59
N PHE A 141 20.05 15.21 -5.44
CA PHE A 141 19.96 15.46 -6.89
C PHE A 141 18.51 15.32 -7.43
N ASN A 142 18.13 16.16 -8.41
CA ASN A 142 16.85 16.11 -9.13
C ASN A 142 17.10 15.81 -10.60
N TYR A 143 16.25 14.94 -11.15
CA TYR A 143 16.08 14.82 -12.58
C TYR A 143 14.62 15.05 -12.95
N CYS A 144 14.30 16.27 -13.37
CA CYS A 144 12.99 16.65 -13.88
C CYS A 144 13.09 16.82 -15.39
N LYS A 145 12.13 16.26 -16.14
CA LYS A 145 12.07 16.42 -17.60
C LYS A 145 10.91 17.31 -18.04
#